data_AF-A0A918VST8-F1
#
_entry.id   AF-A0A918VST8-F1
#
_cell.length_a   1.000
_cell.length_b   1.000
_cell.length_c   1.000
_cell.angle_alpha   90.00
_cell.angle_beta   90.00
_cell.angle_gamma   90.00
#
_symmetry.space_group_name_H-M   'P 1'
#
loop_
_entity.id
_entity.type
_entity.pdbx_description
1 polymer ?
#
loop_
_entity_poly.entity_id
_entity_poly.type
_entity_poly.pdbx_seq_one_letter_code
_entity_poly.pdbx_strand_id
1 'polypeptide(L)'
;MSELMRPTRSNAEVQRRRLRSNFIGKQPNEPRARRYRRGRRKRGWFWRWTFRLILLVCFISALPMVVLRYYNPPTSSFIELNIRNNNTNIKHKWVDFEDISLYFPNAVIASEDQQFPNHFGFDIKQIREVLEDRENGISRGASTITQQTVKNLFLWPKRSYLRKGLEAWLVVWMELIVPKQRILELYVNFAQFGKSVFGIGAASEYYFGVPARDLTPYQSALIAASLPTPSRSNPADPSDYLKERAAYIQDQMPRVGGRRMVRDL
;
A
#
# COMPACT_ATOMS: atom_id res chain seq x y z
N MET A 1 -2.14 121.61 -11.73
CA MET A 1 -3.08 121.31 -10.64
C MET A 1 -4.47 121.75 -11.11
N SER A 2 -5.16 121.02 -11.99
CA SER A 2 -5.84 119.72 -11.81
C SER A 2 -6.73 119.67 -10.56
N GLU A 3 -8.06 119.71 -10.73
CA GLU A 3 -8.88 118.50 -10.73
C GLU A 3 -10.36 118.81 -11.04
N LEU A 4 -10.89 118.16 -12.06
CA LEU A 4 -12.31 118.06 -12.37
C LEU A 4 -12.91 116.93 -11.56
N MET A 5 -13.98 117.21 -10.82
CA MET A 5 -14.83 116.23 -10.15
C MET A 5 -16.12 116.03 -10.97
N ARG A 6 -16.33 114.82 -11.49
CA ARG A 6 -17.63 114.24 -11.85
C ARG A 6 -17.59 112.70 -11.72
N PRO A 7 -18.75 112.04 -11.53
CA PRO A 7 -18.91 111.17 -10.37
C PRO A 7 -19.24 109.70 -10.69
N THR A 8 -19.40 108.96 -9.60
CA THR A 8 -20.31 107.80 -9.37
C THR A 8 -19.96 106.43 -9.92
N ARG A 9 -19.45 105.64 -8.96
CA ARG A 9 -19.60 104.19 -8.78
C ARG A 9 -21.04 103.72 -9.05
N SER A 10 -21.20 102.63 -9.82
CA SER A 10 -22.11 101.51 -9.50
C SER A 10 -22.21 100.51 -10.66
N ASN A 11 -21.09 99.94 -11.11
CA ASN A 11 -21.12 98.74 -11.96
C ASN A 11 -20.05 97.69 -11.60
N ALA A 12 -19.25 97.93 -10.56
CA ALA A 12 -18.14 97.06 -10.16
C ALA A 12 -18.55 95.87 -9.26
N GLU A 13 -19.75 95.87 -8.69
CA GLU A 13 -20.20 94.80 -7.76
C GLU A 13 -21.02 93.70 -8.44
N VAL A 14 -21.66 93.98 -9.58
CA VAL A 14 -22.43 92.96 -10.34
C VAL A 14 -21.49 92.04 -11.14
N GLN A 15 -20.34 92.54 -11.59
CA GLN A 15 -19.36 91.72 -12.33
C GLN A 15 -18.49 90.83 -11.43
N ARG A 16 -18.29 91.19 -10.15
CA ARG A 16 -17.50 90.37 -9.21
C ARG A 16 -18.23 89.13 -8.68
N ARG A 17 -19.57 89.08 -8.75
CA ARG A 17 -20.34 87.87 -8.41
C ARG A 17 -20.44 86.83 -9.54
N ARG A 18 -20.24 87.22 -10.81
CA ARG A 18 -20.24 86.26 -11.94
C ARG A 18 -18.89 85.60 -12.24
N LEU A 19 -17.79 86.13 -11.71
CA LEU A 19 -16.45 85.56 -11.91
C LEU A 19 -15.96 84.64 -10.77
N ARG A 20 -16.78 84.40 -9.73
CA ARG A 20 -16.48 83.47 -8.63
C ARG A 20 -17.33 82.18 -8.62
N SER A 21 -18.11 81.89 -9.66
CA SER A 21 -18.95 80.68 -9.71
C SER A 21 -18.59 79.64 -10.78
N ASN A 22 -17.56 79.87 -11.60
CA ASN A 22 -17.14 78.91 -12.64
C ASN A 22 -15.72 78.35 -12.48
N PHE A 23 -15.11 78.49 -11.30
CA PHE A 23 -13.86 77.82 -10.94
C PHE A 23 -14.04 76.98 -9.67
N ILE A 24 -14.89 75.96 -9.76
CA ILE A 24 -14.82 74.79 -8.89
C ILE A 24 -14.43 73.64 -9.80
N GLY A 25 -13.14 73.30 -9.72
CA GLY A 25 -12.56 72.18 -10.44
C GLY A 25 -13.35 70.90 -10.15
N LYS A 26 -14.00 70.36 -11.18
CA LYS A 26 -14.30 68.93 -11.21
C LYS A 26 -12.96 68.21 -11.37
N GLN A 27 -12.45 67.72 -10.26
CA GLN A 27 -11.39 66.72 -10.23
C GLN A 27 -11.71 65.61 -11.24
N PRO A 28 -10.73 65.11 -12.02
CA PRO A 28 -10.97 63.95 -12.86
C PRO A 28 -11.37 62.77 -11.95
N ASN A 29 -12.53 62.19 -12.24
CA ASN A 29 -13.02 60.98 -11.57
C ASN A 29 -12.06 59.82 -11.80
N GLU A 30 -11.13 59.58 -10.88
CA GLU A 30 -10.73 58.23 -10.52
C GLU A 30 -11.15 57.99 -9.07
N PRO A 31 -11.66 56.81 -8.66
CA PRO A 31 -11.27 55.50 -9.20
C PRO A 31 -12.43 54.50 -9.34
N ARG A 32 -12.19 53.44 -10.12
CA ARG A 32 -12.19 52.08 -9.58
C ARG A 32 -11.56 51.22 -10.65
N ALA A 33 -10.27 50.95 -10.48
CA ALA A 33 -9.69 49.72 -10.97
C ALA A 33 -10.68 48.60 -10.57
N ARG A 34 -11.46 48.09 -11.54
CA ARG A 34 -12.10 46.78 -11.43
C ARG A 34 -10.94 45.81 -11.38
N ARG A 35 -10.37 45.68 -10.19
CA ARG A 35 -9.29 44.77 -9.86
C ARG A 35 -9.78 43.43 -10.36
N TYR A 36 -9.12 42.92 -11.40
CA TYR A 36 -9.30 41.59 -11.94
C TYR A 36 -9.24 40.56 -10.79
N ARG A 37 -10.37 40.31 -10.11
CA ARG A 37 -10.57 39.17 -9.21
C ARG A 37 -11.29 38.05 -9.97
N ARG A 38 -10.88 37.79 -11.21
CA ARG A 38 -11.27 36.61 -11.97
C ARG A 38 -10.02 35.81 -12.30
N GLY A 39 -9.54 35.07 -11.31
CA GLY A 39 -8.39 34.17 -11.47
C GLY A 39 -8.13 33.28 -10.25
N ARG A 40 -8.32 33.79 -9.04
CA ARG A 40 -8.07 33.02 -7.81
C ARG A 40 -9.11 31.94 -7.46
N ARG A 41 -10.32 31.97 -8.06
CA ARG A 41 -11.39 31.00 -7.75
C ARG A 41 -11.20 29.61 -8.39
N LYS A 42 -10.64 29.53 -9.60
CA LYS A 42 -10.46 28.23 -10.31
C LYS A 42 -9.32 27.38 -9.71
N ARG A 43 -8.25 28.03 -9.23
CA ARG A 43 -7.12 27.34 -8.57
C ARG A 43 -7.56 26.67 -7.26
N GLY A 44 -8.35 27.35 -6.43
CA GLY A 44 -8.88 26.75 -5.20
C GLY A 44 -9.85 25.59 -5.44
N TRP A 45 -10.63 25.63 -6.53
CA TRP A 45 -11.54 24.53 -6.90
C TRP A 45 -10.77 23.29 -7.34
N PHE A 46 -9.77 23.43 -8.22
CA PHE A 46 -8.92 22.33 -8.67
C PHE A 46 -8.22 21.63 -7.49
N TRP A 47 -7.57 22.40 -6.61
CA TRP A 47 -6.90 21.85 -5.41
C TRP A 47 -7.88 21.16 -4.44
N ARG A 48 -9.14 21.62 -4.37
CA ARG A 48 -10.16 20.96 -3.54
C ARG A 48 -10.53 19.58 -4.07
N TRP A 49 -10.65 19.43 -5.39
CA TRP A 49 -10.97 18.14 -5.99
C TRP A 49 -9.79 17.18 -6.03
N THR A 50 -8.57 17.67 -6.27
CA THR A 50 -7.37 16.83 -6.16
C THR A 50 -7.18 16.33 -4.73
N PHE A 51 -7.34 17.20 -3.72
CA PHE A 51 -7.28 16.79 -2.32
C PHE A 51 -8.35 15.75 -1.96
N ARG A 52 -9.60 15.96 -2.40
CA ARG A 52 -10.69 14.98 -2.20
C ARG A 52 -10.41 13.65 -2.89
N LEU A 53 -9.82 13.68 -4.09
CA LEU A 53 -9.43 12.47 -4.81
C LEU A 53 -8.33 11.71 -4.07
N ILE A 54 -7.32 12.41 -3.56
CA ILE A 54 -6.25 11.80 -2.74
C ILE A 54 -6.86 11.16 -1.48
N LEU A 55 -7.72 11.88 -0.76
CA LEU A 55 -8.40 11.34 0.41
C LEU A 55 -9.24 10.10 0.06
N LEU A 56 -9.95 10.12 -1.08
CA LEU A 56 -10.73 8.99 -1.54
C LEU A 56 -9.83 7.77 -1.83
N VAL A 57 -8.70 7.97 -2.52
CA VAL A 57 -7.74 6.90 -2.83
C VAL A 57 -7.15 6.32 -1.54
N CYS A 58 -6.75 7.17 -0.59
CA CYS A 58 -6.26 6.73 0.72
C CYS A 58 -7.35 5.95 1.48
N PHE A 59 -8.59 6.44 1.50
CA PHE A 59 -9.70 5.78 2.17
C PHE A 59 -10.00 4.40 1.55
N ILE A 60 -10.09 4.32 0.21
CA ILE A 60 -10.30 3.06 -0.52
C ILE A 60 -9.16 2.07 -0.26
N SER A 61 -7.93 2.55 -0.10
CA SER A 61 -6.76 1.68 0.16
C SER A 61 -6.70 1.21 1.61
N ALA A 62 -7.07 2.07 2.57
CA ALA A 62 -7.05 1.76 3.99
C ALA A 62 -8.19 0.85 4.42
N LEU A 63 -9.39 1.07 3.89
CA LEU A 63 -10.61 0.35 4.26
C LEU A 63 -10.45 -1.19 4.21
N PRO A 64 -9.97 -1.82 3.12
CA PRO A 64 -9.80 -3.27 3.11
C PRO A 64 -8.76 -3.75 4.13
N MET A 65 -7.73 -2.96 4.42
CA MET A 65 -6.73 -3.33 5.45
C MET A 65 -7.35 -3.31 6.85
N VAL A 66 -8.23 -2.36 7.14
CA VAL A 66 -9.00 -2.33 8.40
C VAL A 66 -9.91 -3.55 8.49
N VAL A 67 -10.56 -3.96 7.40
CA VAL A 67 -11.39 -5.17 7.38
C VAL A 67 -10.52 -6.41 7.64
N LEU A 68 -9.42 -6.57 6.91
CA LEU A 68 -8.51 -7.72 7.04
C LEU A 68 -7.86 -7.83 8.43
N ARG A 69 -7.70 -6.72 9.13
CA ARG A 69 -7.21 -6.70 10.51
C ARG A 69 -8.10 -7.49 11.46
N TYR A 70 -9.41 -7.50 11.23
CA TYR A 70 -10.40 -8.08 12.16
C TYR A 70 -11.18 -9.27 11.59
N TYR A 71 -11.26 -9.40 10.26
CA TYR A 71 -12.09 -10.40 9.61
C TYR A 71 -11.28 -11.25 8.63
N ASN A 72 -11.58 -12.54 8.62
CA ASN A 72 -11.00 -13.52 7.70
C ASN A 72 -11.69 -13.35 6.34
N PRO A 73 -10.96 -12.99 5.26
CA PRO A 73 -11.58 -12.92 3.96
C PRO A 73 -11.95 -14.34 3.49
N PRO A 74 -13.09 -14.53 2.80
CA PRO A 74 -13.52 -15.86 2.37
C PRO A 74 -12.71 -16.41 1.18
N THR A 75 -12.02 -15.54 0.44
CA THR A 75 -11.30 -15.87 -0.79
C THR A 75 -10.17 -14.87 -1.03
N SER A 76 -9.36 -15.12 -2.05
CA SER A 76 -8.30 -14.23 -2.52
C SER A 76 -8.39 -14.04 -4.03
N SER A 77 -7.78 -12.96 -4.55
CA SER A 77 -7.71 -12.71 -5.99
C SER A 77 -7.10 -13.90 -6.76
N PHE A 78 -6.12 -14.60 -6.18
CA PHE A 78 -5.51 -15.77 -6.79
C PHE A 78 -6.45 -16.99 -6.85
N ILE A 79 -7.22 -17.24 -5.79
CA ILE A 79 -8.22 -18.31 -5.76
C ILE A 79 -9.30 -18.02 -6.79
N GLU A 80 -9.89 -16.82 -6.77
CA GLU A 80 -10.91 -16.38 -7.73
C GLU A 80 -10.45 -16.50 -9.19
N LEU A 81 -9.21 -16.11 -9.49
CA LEU A 81 -8.64 -16.24 -10.83
C LEU A 81 -8.49 -17.70 -11.26
N ASN A 82 -8.16 -18.62 -10.35
CA ASN A 82 -8.10 -20.05 -10.66
C ASN A 82 -9.49 -20.62 -10.96
N ILE A 83 -10.51 -20.24 -10.18
CA ILE A 83 -11.91 -20.65 -10.42
C ILE A 83 -12.35 -20.18 -11.81
N ARG A 84 -12.12 -18.90 -12.13
CA ARG A 84 -12.46 -18.31 -13.44
C ARG A 84 -11.75 -18.97 -14.62
N ASN A 85 -10.57 -19.54 -14.39
CA ASN A 85 -9.79 -20.27 -15.39
C ASN A 85 -10.14 -21.77 -15.45
N ASN A 86 -11.34 -22.16 -15.01
CA ASN A 86 -11.86 -23.54 -15.03
C ASN A 86 -11.06 -24.55 -14.20
N ASN A 87 -10.28 -24.11 -13.20
CA ASN A 87 -9.71 -25.01 -12.21
C ASN A 87 -10.74 -25.24 -11.11
N THR A 88 -11.56 -26.29 -11.23
CA THR A 88 -12.67 -26.56 -10.31
C THR A 88 -12.26 -27.33 -9.05
N ASN A 89 -11.05 -27.90 -9.01
CA ASN A 89 -10.58 -28.71 -7.89
C ASN A 89 -9.69 -27.90 -6.93
N ILE A 90 -10.14 -26.71 -6.54
CA ILE A 90 -9.43 -25.88 -5.58
C ILE A 90 -9.71 -26.39 -4.17
N LYS A 91 -8.63 -26.69 -3.43
CA LYS A 91 -8.65 -27.00 -2.01
C LYS A 91 -8.17 -25.78 -1.25
N HIS A 92 -9.07 -25.19 -0.47
CA HIS A 92 -8.76 -24.09 0.45
C HIS A 92 -9.47 -24.35 1.78
N LYS A 93 -8.73 -24.17 2.87
CA LYS A 93 -9.25 -24.30 4.22
C LYS A 93 -8.53 -23.28 5.11
N TRP A 94 -9.29 -22.33 5.61
CA TRP A 94 -8.82 -21.37 6.60
C TRP A 94 -8.57 -22.08 7.94
N VAL A 95 -7.48 -21.71 8.60
CA VAL A 95 -7.14 -22.12 9.96
C VAL A 95 -6.69 -20.89 10.73
N ASP A 96 -7.26 -20.68 11.91
CA ASP A 96 -6.88 -19.57 12.78
C ASP A 96 -5.44 -19.75 13.27
N PHE A 97 -4.74 -18.65 13.55
CA PHE A 97 -3.32 -18.66 13.87
C PHE A 97 -2.96 -19.59 15.02
N GLU A 98 -3.82 -19.68 16.03
CA GLU A 98 -3.65 -20.52 17.22
C GLU A 98 -3.78 -22.03 16.92
N ASP A 99 -4.48 -22.38 15.84
CA ASP A 99 -4.66 -23.76 15.37
C ASP A 99 -3.63 -24.16 14.30
N ILE A 100 -2.62 -23.32 14.07
CA ILE A 100 -1.46 -23.63 13.23
C ILE A 100 -0.31 -24.10 14.13
N SER A 101 0.39 -25.15 13.70
CA SER A 101 1.59 -25.62 14.41
C SER A 101 2.58 -24.49 14.62
N LEU A 102 3.11 -24.35 15.84
CA LEU A 102 4.11 -23.32 16.21
C LEU A 102 5.39 -23.37 15.35
N TYR A 103 5.61 -24.47 14.65
CA TYR A 103 6.74 -24.66 13.75
C TYR A 103 6.52 -24.02 12.38
N PHE A 104 5.28 -24.01 11.88
CA PHE A 104 5.02 -23.60 10.51
C PHE A 104 5.26 -22.11 10.23
N PRO A 105 4.80 -21.16 11.06
CA PRO A 105 5.12 -19.75 10.90
C PRO A 105 6.64 -19.49 10.91
N ASN A 106 7.38 -20.17 11.80
CA ASN A 106 8.84 -20.09 11.84
C ASN A 106 9.49 -20.63 10.56
N ALA A 107 9.00 -21.73 10.01
CA ALA A 107 9.50 -22.30 8.76
C ALA A 107 9.28 -21.35 7.57
N VAL A 108 8.13 -20.68 7.53
CA VAL A 108 7.79 -19.68 6.51
C VAL A 108 8.70 -18.46 6.62
N ILE A 109 8.87 -17.88 7.81
CA ILE A 109 9.78 -16.75 8.05
C ILE A 109 11.22 -17.15 7.66
N ALA A 110 11.69 -18.32 8.09
CA ALA A 110 13.03 -18.81 7.77
C ALA A 110 13.27 -19.01 6.26
N SER A 111 12.26 -19.46 5.52
CA SER A 111 12.33 -19.76 4.08
C SER A 111 12.16 -18.54 3.19
N GLU A 112 11.20 -17.67 3.51
CA GLU A 112 10.75 -16.59 2.62
C GLU A 112 11.31 -15.22 3.01
N ASP A 113 11.41 -14.93 4.32
CA ASP A 113 11.61 -13.57 4.80
C ASP A 113 12.11 -13.53 6.27
N GLN A 114 13.42 -13.75 6.45
CA GLN A 114 14.01 -13.85 7.80
C GLN A 114 13.98 -12.53 8.60
N GLN A 115 13.79 -11.40 7.93
CA GLN A 115 13.69 -10.07 8.55
C GLN A 115 12.25 -9.57 8.67
N PHE A 116 11.26 -10.41 8.36
CA PHE A 116 9.83 -10.09 8.46
C PHE A 116 9.42 -9.31 9.72
N PRO A 117 9.90 -9.68 10.92
CA PRO A 117 9.56 -8.97 12.16
C PRO A 117 10.15 -7.57 12.26
N ASN A 118 11.27 -7.32 11.56
CA ASN A 118 12.10 -6.13 11.75
C ASN A 118 11.88 -5.05 10.68
N HIS A 119 11.27 -5.39 9.54
CA HIS A 119 11.07 -4.46 8.44
C HIS A 119 9.61 -4.00 8.31
N PHE A 120 9.37 -2.93 7.56
CA PHE A 120 8.03 -2.39 7.31
C PHE A 120 7.57 -2.73 5.87
N GLY A 121 7.35 -4.01 5.60
CA GLY A 121 6.94 -4.54 4.29
C GLY A 121 8.02 -4.65 3.20
N PHE A 122 9.19 -4.06 3.40
CA PHE A 122 10.30 -4.11 2.45
C PHE A 122 11.62 -4.40 3.17
N ASP A 123 12.28 -5.48 2.78
CA ASP A 123 13.64 -5.78 3.23
C ASP A 123 14.66 -5.10 2.32
N ILE A 124 15.10 -3.90 2.72
CA ILE A 124 16.11 -3.12 1.97
C ILE A 124 17.45 -3.84 1.92
N LYS A 125 17.79 -4.62 2.96
CA LYS A 125 19.04 -5.37 3.00
C LYS A 125 18.99 -6.49 1.96
N GLN A 126 17.93 -7.29 1.95
CA GLN A 126 17.72 -8.34 0.94
C GLN A 126 17.69 -7.75 -0.47
N ILE A 127 17.02 -6.61 -0.69
CA ILE A 127 17.02 -5.94 -2.00
C ILE A 127 18.44 -5.60 -2.46
N ARG A 128 19.28 -5.05 -1.57
CA ARG A 128 20.67 -4.72 -1.91
C ARG A 128 21.47 -5.97 -2.27
N GLU A 129 21.39 -7.02 -1.45
CA GLU A 129 22.11 -8.27 -1.72
C GLU A 129 21.66 -8.92 -3.05
N VAL A 130 20.36 -8.86 -3.39
CA VAL A 130 19.86 -9.38 -4.67
C VAL A 130 20.35 -8.57 -5.87
N LEU A 131 20.57 -7.27 -5.71
CA LEU A 131 21.16 -6.44 -6.76
C LEU A 131 22.63 -6.80 -6.99
N GLU A 132 23.39 -6.97 -5.91
CA GLU A 132 24.80 -7.42 -5.97
C GLU A 132 24.92 -8.83 -6.59
N ASP A 133 24.06 -9.76 -6.20
CA ASP A 133 24.02 -11.11 -6.78
C ASP A 133 23.69 -11.07 -8.28
N ARG A 134 22.80 -10.16 -8.70
CA ARG A 134 22.43 -10.00 -10.10
C ARG A 134 23.59 -9.46 -10.93
N GLU A 135 24.40 -8.57 -10.37
CA GLU A 135 25.65 -8.12 -10.99
C GLU A 135 26.64 -9.29 -11.16
N ASN A 136 26.61 -10.25 -10.24
CA ASN A 136 27.37 -11.51 -10.30
C ASN A 136 26.70 -12.64 -11.11
N GLY A 137 25.61 -12.36 -11.84
CA GLY A 137 24.91 -13.32 -12.68
C GLY A 137 23.96 -14.28 -11.95
N ILE A 138 23.78 -14.13 -10.64
CA ILE A 138 22.87 -14.93 -9.81
C ILE A 138 21.51 -14.23 -9.73
N SER A 139 20.42 -14.94 -10.06
CA SER A 139 19.06 -14.39 -9.98
C SER A 139 18.27 -15.03 -8.85
N ARG A 140 17.92 -14.26 -7.82
CA ARG A 140 16.99 -14.67 -6.76
C ARG A 140 15.90 -13.60 -6.52
N GLY A 141 14.80 -14.01 -5.91
CA GLY A 141 13.71 -13.10 -5.54
C GLY A 141 13.98 -12.39 -4.21
N ALA A 142 13.44 -11.17 -4.05
CA ALA A 142 13.53 -10.36 -2.82
C ALA A 142 12.13 -9.92 -2.33
N SER A 143 11.10 -10.77 -2.52
CA SER A 143 9.73 -10.39 -2.14
C SER A 143 9.41 -10.83 -0.72
N THR A 144 9.08 -9.86 0.14
CA THR A 144 8.73 -10.08 1.55
C THR A 144 7.40 -10.82 1.71
N ILE A 145 7.15 -11.38 2.88
CA ILE A 145 5.87 -12.03 3.22
C ILE A 145 4.71 -11.06 3.01
N THR A 146 4.85 -9.79 3.40
CA THR A 146 3.79 -8.79 3.22
C THR A 146 3.51 -8.48 1.74
N GLN A 147 4.57 -8.36 0.93
CA GLN A 147 4.44 -8.19 -0.52
C GLN A 147 3.70 -9.36 -1.16
N GLN A 148 4.06 -10.58 -0.76
CA GLN A 148 3.41 -11.78 -1.26
C GLN A 148 1.94 -11.88 -0.81
N THR A 149 1.64 -11.49 0.42
CA THR A 149 0.27 -11.43 0.98
C THR A 149 -0.61 -10.48 0.18
N VAL A 150 -0.14 -9.23 -0.03
CA VAL A 150 -0.84 -8.23 -0.86
C VAL A 150 -1.05 -8.75 -2.27
N LYS A 151 -0.03 -9.36 -2.88
CA LYS A 151 -0.11 -9.93 -4.22
C LYS A 151 -1.20 -11.00 -4.29
N ASN A 152 -1.25 -11.92 -3.34
CA ASN A 152 -2.20 -13.04 -3.36
C ASN A 152 -3.64 -12.58 -3.12
N LEU A 153 -3.84 -11.65 -2.16
CA LEU A 153 -5.16 -11.15 -1.78
C LEU A 153 -5.79 -10.23 -2.82
N PHE A 154 -5.03 -9.28 -3.37
CA PHE A 154 -5.59 -8.16 -4.14
C PHE A 154 -5.19 -8.11 -5.61
N LEU A 155 -4.11 -8.79 -6.00
CA LEU A 155 -3.51 -8.62 -7.31
C LEU A 155 -3.56 -9.92 -8.12
N TRP A 156 -3.02 -9.85 -9.33
CA TRP A 156 -2.97 -10.95 -10.28
C TRP A 156 -1.51 -11.40 -10.53
N PRO A 157 -1.29 -12.64 -11.02
CA PRO A 157 0.05 -13.23 -11.12
C PRO A 157 0.95 -12.62 -12.22
N LYS A 158 0.40 -11.85 -13.18
CA LYS A 158 1.17 -11.33 -14.32
C LYS A 158 2.21 -10.29 -13.87
N ARG A 159 3.47 -10.49 -14.29
CA ARG A 159 4.54 -9.51 -14.01
C ARG A 159 4.33 -8.23 -14.82
N SER A 160 4.32 -7.09 -14.14
CA SER A 160 4.15 -5.74 -14.70
C SER A 160 4.67 -4.71 -13.69
N TYR A 161 5.35 -3.66 -14.18
CA TYR A 161 5.80 -2.55 -13.34
C TYR A 161 4.63 -1.81 -12.67
N LEU A 162 3.52 -1.62 -13.39
CA LEU A 162 2.31 -1.01 -12.84
C LEU A 162 1.76 -1.85 -11.67
N ARG A 163 1.66 -3.17 -11.86
CA ARG A 163 1.23 -4.09 -10.80
C ARG A 163 2.18 -4.03 -9.61
N LYS A 164 3.50 -3.98 -9.82
CA LYS A 164 4.48 -3.88 -8.73
C LYS A 164 4.39 -2.53 -7.99
N GLY A 165 4.05 -1.44 -8.68
CA GLY A 165 3.76 -0.14 -8.07
C GLY A 165 2.51 -0.18 -7.17
N LEU A 166 1.43 -0.80 -7.65
CA LEU A 166 0.21 -1.02 -6.85
C LEU A 166 0.48 -1.92 -5.64
N GLU A 167 1.28 -2.98 -5.82
CA GLU A 167 1.73 -3.85 -4.73
C GLU A 167 2.46 -3.04 -3.65
N ALA A 168 3.43 -2.22 -4.05
CA ALA A 168 4.18 -1.39 -3.10
C ALA A 168 3.28 -0.41 -2.33
N TRP A 169 2.31 0.21 -3.01
CA TRP A 169 1.33 1.10 -2.38
C TRP A 169 0.48 0.37 -1.33
N LEU A 170 -0.05 -0.81 -1.67
CA LEU A 170 -0.89 -1.60 -0.77
C LEU A 170 -0.09 -2.21 0.39
N VAL A 171 1.19 -2.55 0.18
CA VAL A 171 2.08 -3.03 1.25
C VAL A 171 2.26 -1.98 2.34
N VAL A 172 2.44 -0.71 1.96
CA VAL A 172 2.51 0.39 2.94
C VAL A 172 1.24 0.46 3.77
N TRP A 173 0.06 0.39 3.14
CA TRP A 173 -1.22 0.41 3.88
C TRP A 173 -1.42 -0.82 4.76
N MET A 174 -1.00 -2.01 4.29
CA MET A 174 -1.10 -3.24 5.06
C MET A 174 -0.23 -3.17 6.31
N GLU A 175 1.04 -2.77 6.20
CA GLU A 175 1.97 -2.64 7.34
C GLU A 175 1.55 -1.54 8.33
N LEU A 176 0.90 -0.47 7.86
CA LEU A 176 0.41 0.60 8.74
C LEU A 176 -0.79 0.19 9.60
N ILE A 177 -1.61 -0.74 9.11
CA ILE A 177 -2.93 -1.02 9.69
C ILE A 177 -3.00 -2.43 10.30
N VAL A 178 -2.39 -3.41 9.66
CA VAL A 178 -2.51 -4.84 10.00
C VAL A 178 -1.28 -5.28 10.80
N PRO A 179 -1.45 -5.85 12.01
CA PRO A 179 -0.34 -6.37 12.82
C PRO A 179 0.46 -7.48 12.10
N LYS A 180 1.74 -7.66 12.47
CA LYS A 180 2.63 -8.65 11.84
C LYS A 180 2.12 -10.07 11.96
N GLN A 181 1.65 -10.48 13.14
CA GLN A 181 1.02 -11.78 13.34
C GLN A 181 -0.14 -12.00 12.35
N ARG A 182 -1.00 -10.99 12.19
CA ARG A 182 -2.17 -11.06 11.29
C ARG A 182 -1.78 -11.08 9.81
N ILE A 183 -0.73 -10.36 9.41
CA ILE A 183 -0.19 -10.45 8.04
C ILE A 183 0.32 -11.87 7.77
N LEU A 184 1.04 -12.46 8.73
CA LEU A 184 1.56 -13.82 8.61
C LEU A 184 0.43 -14.86 8.55
N GLU A 185 -0.61 -14.70 9.36
CA GLU A 185 -1.81 -15.54 9.32
C GLU A 185 -2.52 -15.49 7.96
N LEU A 186 -2.71 -14.28 7.40
CA LEU A 186 -3.26 -14.09 6.07
C LEU A 186 -2.37 -14.76 5.01
N TYR A 187 -1.05 -14.61 5.13
CA TYR A 187 -0.10 -15.24 4.22
C TYR A 187 -0.26 -16.75 4.21
N VAL A 188 -0.15 -17.41 5.36
CA VAL A 188 -0.17 -18.88 5.46
C VAL A 188 -1.51 -19.48 5.05
N ASN A 189 -2.61 -18.71 5.16
CA ASN A 189 -3.93 -19.14 4.73
C ASN A 189 -4.24 -18.91 3.25
N PHE A 190 -3.46 -18.08 2.54
CA PHE A 190 -3.68 -17.80 1.11
C PHE A 190 -2.50 -18.12 0.19
N ALA A 191 -1.36 -18.50 0.75
CA ALA A 191 -0.24 -19.02 -0.02
C ALA A 191 -0.66 -20.27 -0.81
N GLN A 192 -0.08 -20.42 -2.00
CA GLN A 192 -0.29 -21.58 -2.85
C GLN A 192 0.79 -22.62 -2.55
N PHE A 193 0.39 -23.78 -2.03
CA PHE A 193 1.29 -24.88 -1.67
C PHE A 193 1.30 -26.01 -2.71
N GLY A 194 0.36 -26.00 -3.65
CA GLY A 194 0.25 -26.97 -4.73
C GLY A 194 -0.51 -26.40 -5.93
N LYS A 195 -0.63 -27.17 -7.02
CA LYS A 195 -1.33 -26.72 -8.25
C LYS A 195 -2.73 -26.16 -7.98
N SER A 196 -3.46 -26.77 -7.05
CA SER A 196 -4.80 -26.33 -6.64
C SER A 196 -4.98 -26.35 -5.12
N VAL A 197 -3.89 -26.25 -4.35
CA VAL A 197 -3.90 -26.32 -2.88
C VAL A 197 -3.47 -24.97 -2.33
N PHE A 198 -4.37 -24.30 -1.63
CA PHE A 198 -4.17 -22.97 -1.04
C PHE A 198 -4.42 -23.02 0.46
N GLY A 199 -3.56 -22.34 1.21
CA GLY A 199 -3.64 -22.30 2.67
C GLY A 199 -3.10 -23.55 3.36
N ILE A 200 -2.53 -23.33 4.54
CA ILE A 200 -1.86 -24.39 5.31
C ILE A 200 -2.83 -25.48 5.80
N GLY A 201 -4.09 -25.11 6.08
CA GLY A 201 -5.13 -26.08 6.42
C GLY A 201 -5.33 -27.13 5.33
N ALA A 202 -5.50 -26.69 4.09
CA ALA A 202 -5.65 -27.61 2.97
C ALA A 202 -4.34 -28.35 2.65
N ALA A 203 -3.18 -27.69 2.79
CA ALA A 203 -1.88 -28.30 2.50
C ALA A 203 -1.51 -29.43 3.47
N SER A 204 -1.69 -29.22 4.77
CA SER A 204 -1.40 -30.22 5.81
C SER A 204 -2.21 -31.50 5.62
N GLU A 205 -3.51 -31.37 5.39
CA GLU A 205 -4.41 -32.49 5.11
C GLU A 205 -4.08 -33.15 3.76
N TYR A 206 -3.78 -32.36 2.74
CA TYR A 206 -3.49 -32.88 1.40
C TYR A 206 -2.20 -33.70 1.33
N TYR A 207 -1.12 -33.22 1.96
CA TYR A 207 0.19 -33.88 1.87
C TYR A 207 0.42 -34.91 2.96
N PHE A 208 -0.08 -34.70 4.17
CA PHE A 208 0.28 -35.53 5.32
C PHE A 208 -0.94 -36.13 6.03
N GLY A 209 -2.17 -35.77 5.64
CA GLY A 209 -3.38 -36.30 6.27
C GLY A 209 -3.55 -35.89 7.73
N VAL A 210 -2.87 -34.83 8.18
CA VAL A 210 -2.92 -34.33 9.56
C VAL A 210 -3.47 -32.91 9.61
N PRO A 211 -4.12 -32.52 10.72
CA PRO A 211 -4.47 -31.12 10.97
C PRO A 211 -3.23 -30.21 10.98
N ALA A 212 -3.41 -28.93 10.60
CA ALA A 212 -2.31 -27.95 10.57
C ALA A 212 -1.59 -27.76 11.91
N ARG A 213 -2.29 -27.89 13.04
CA ARG A 213 -1.72 -27.88 14.39
C ARG A 213 -0.75 -29.03 14.68
N ASP A 214 -0.92 -30.17 14.01
CA ASP A 214 -0.19 -31.40 14.27
C ASP A 214 1.02 -31.57 13.33
N LEU A 215 1.29 -30.57 12.48
CA LEU A 215 2.49 -30.55 11.64
C LEU A 215 3.75 -30.60 12.49
N THR A 216 4.58 -31.60 12.23
CA THR A 216 5.93 -31.71 12.81
C THR A 216 6.86 -30.60 12.29
N PRO A 217 8.00 -30.34 12.96
CA PRO A 217 8.99 -29.39 12.46
C PRO A 217 9.44 -29.70 11.02
N TYR A 218 9.68 -30.97 10.72
CA TYR A 218 10.16 -31.39 9.40
C TYR A 218 9.08 -31.28 8.32
N GLN A 219 7.83 -31.69 8.62
CA GLN A 219 6.71 -31.48 7.69
C GLN A 219 6.47 -29.99 7.43
N SER A 220 6.58 -29.14 8.46
CA SER A 220 6.48 -27.69 8.32
C SER A 220 7.56 -27.14 7.39
N ALA A 221 8.80 -27.58 7.57
CA ALA A 221 9.92 -27.18 6.73
C ALA A 221 9.78 -27.69 5.28
N LEU A 222 9.27 -28.90 5.06
CA LEU A 222 8.99 -29.44 3.72
C LEU A 222 7.93 -28.62 2.98
N ILE A 223 6.84 -28.24 3.66
CA ILE A 223 5.81 -27.39 3.05
C ILE A 223 6.39 -26.00 2.74
N ALA A 224 7.11 -25.39 3.68
CA ALA A 224 7.74 -24.08 3.45
C ALA A 224 8.77 -24.13 2.30
N ALA A 225 9.57 -25.20 2.21
CA ALA A 225 10.55 -25.40 1.15
C ALA A 225 9.92 -25.48 -0.26
N SER A 226 8.64 -25.83 -0.35
CA SER A 226 7.91 -25.99 -1.61
C SER A 226 7.38 -24.68 -2.20
N LEU A 227 7.29 -23.61 -1.40
CA LEU A 227 6.71 -22.31 -1.76
C LEU A 227 7.29 -21.65 -3.03
N PRO A 228 8.60 -21.76 -3.35
CA PRO A 228 9.13 -21.20 -4.59
C PRO A 228 8.60 -21.89 -5.86
N THR A 229 8.26 -23.17 -5.78
CA THR A 229 7.86 -24.01 -6.91
C THR A 229 6.69 -24.94 -6.55
N PRO A 230 5.53 -24.39 -6.14
CA PRO A 230 4.46 -25.17 -5.51
C PRO A 230 3.80 -26.15 -6.49
N SER A 231 3.77 -25.83 -7.78
CA SER A 231 3.21 -26.71 -8.81
C SER A 231 4.13 -27.88 -9.22
N ARG A 232 5.40 -27.86 -8.82
CA ARG A 232 6.43 -28.85 -9.21
C ARG A 232 6.99 -29.64 -8.03
N SER A 233 6.58 -29.30 -6.81
CA SER A 233 7.12 -29.90 -5.58
C SER A 233 6.03 -30.72 -4.90
N ASN A 234 6.41 -31.85 -4.32
CA ASN A 234 5.51 -32.66 -3.49
C ASN A 234 6.12 -32.83 -2.09
N PRO A 235 5.69 -32.06 -1.09
CA PRO A 235 6.12 -32.25 0.30
C PRO A 235 5.90 -33.67 0.86
N ALA A 236 4.92 -34.43 0.34
CA ALA A 236 4.66 -35.81 0.76
C ALA A 236 5.60 -36.84 0.13
N ASP A 237 6.22 -36.49 -1.01
CA ASP A 237 7.19 -37.30 -1.73
C ASP A 237 8.35 -36.39 -2.18
N PRO A 238 9.19 -35.95 -1.23
CA PRO A 238 10.16 -34.91 -1.49
C PRO A 238 11.36 -35.44 -2.28
N SER A 239 11.76 -34.69 -3.31
CA SER A 239 13.06 -34.90 -3.97
C SER A 239 14.21 -34.60 -3.00
N ASP A 240 15.41 -35.09 -3.30
CA ASP A 240 16.57 -34.86 -2.44
C ASP A 240 16.90 -33.38 -2.28
N TYR A 241 16.71 -32.59 -3.34
CA TYR A 241 16.79 -31.12 -3.26
C TYR A 241 15.78 -30.53 -2.26
N LEU A 242 14.53 -31.02 -2.26
CA LEU A 242 13.51 -30.52 -1.34
C LEU A 242 13.82 -30.93 0.11
N LYS A 243 14.36 -32.15 0.32
CA LYS A 243 14.82 -32.61 1.64
C LYS A 243 15.97 -31.76 2.18
N GLU A 244 16.97 -31.46 1.35
CA GLU A 244 18.12 -30.62 1.72
C GLU A 244 17.64 -29.20 2.09
N ARG A 245 16.77 -28.62 1.25
CA ARG A 245 16.19 -27.30 1.52
C ARG A 245 15.37 -27.29 2.81
N ALA A 246 14.57 -28.32 3.06
CA ALA A 246 13.79 -28.44 4.29
C ALA A 246 14.69 -28.59 5.52
N ALA A 247 15.77 -29.37 5.43
CA ALA A 247 16.75 -29.50 6.52
C ALA A 247 17.41 -28.15 6.83
N TYR A 248 17.80 -27.39 5.80
CA TYR A 248 18.33 -26.04 5.97
C TYR A 248 17.31 -25.11 6.65
N ILE A 249 16.06 -25.08 6.18
CA ILE A 249 15.00 -24.26 6.80
C ILE A 249 14.80 -24.64 8.26
N GLN A 250 14.78 -25.95 8.57
CA GLN A 250 14.62 -26.45 9.93
C GLN A 250 15.76 -25.98 10.85
N ASP A 251 17.01 -25.93 10.37
CA ASP A 251 18.14 -25.39 11.12
C ASP A 251 18.05 -23.86 11.34
N GLN A 252 17.44 -23.13 10.41
CA GLN A 252 17.26 -21.69 10.53
C GLN A 252 16.08 -21.30 11.43
N MET A 253 15.07 -22.14 11.60
CA MET A 253 13.86 -21.85 12.39
C MET A 253 14.13 -21.35 13.83
N PRO A 254 15.10 -21.89 14.60
CA PRO A 254 15.44 -21.35 15.92
C PRO A 254 16.04 -19.94 15.88
N ARG A 255 16.70 -19.55 14.77
CA ARG A 255 17.42 -18.28 14.63
C ARG A 255 16.50 -17.10 14.31
N VAL A 256 15.39 -17.36 13.62
CA VAL A 256 14.38 -16.35 13.27
C VAL A 256 13.39 -16.07 14.41
N GLY A 257 13.71 -16.44 15.66
CA GLY A 257 12.94 -16.05 16.86
C GLY A 257 12.27 -17.19 17.63
N GLY A 258 12.31 -18.41 17.09
CA GLY A 258 11.83 -19.62 17.78
C GLY A 258 10.37 -19.56 18.22
N ARG A 259 9.98 -20.39 19.20
CA ARG A 259 8.56 -20.50 19.63
C ARG A 259 8.01 -19.26 20.34
N ARG A 260 8.87 -18.35 20.83
CA ARG A 260 8.45 -17.14 21.56
C ARG A 260 8.11 -16.00 20.62
N MET A 261 8.96 -15.71 19.64
CA MET A 261 8.75 -14.58 18.74
C MET A 261 7.42 -14.65 18.01
N VAL A 262 7.01 -15.82 17.52
CA VAL A 262 5.74 -15.98 16.79
C VAL A 262 4.51 -15.61 17.64
N ARG A 263 4.59 -15.75 18.98
CA ARG A 263 3.54 -15.29 19.90
C ARG A 263 3.59 -13.80 20.20
N ASP A 264 4.74 -13.18 19.97
CA ASP A 264 5.04 -11.80 20.33
C ASP A 264 5.02 -10.85 19.10
N LEU A 265 4.67 -11.35 17.91
CA LEU A 265 4.46 -10.59 16.66
C LEU A 265 3.15 -9.77 16.67
#